data_AF-A0A9X6SSU7-F1
#
_entry.id   AF-A0A9X6SSU7-F1
#
_cell.length_a   1.000
_cell.length_b   1.000
_cell.length_c   1.000
_cell.angle_alpha   90.00
_cell.angle_beta   90.00
_cell.angle_gamma   90.00
#
_symmetry.space_group_name_H-M   'P 1'
#
loop_
_entity.id
_entity.type
_entity.pdbx_description
1 polymer ?
#
loop_
_entity_poly.entity_id
_entity_poly.type
_entity_poly.pdbx_seq_one_letter_code
_entity_poly.pdbx_strand_id
1 'polypeptide(L)'
;MKTINQLTASLKEHSPLKAAHTESVVEIVKKVLKEMNVTSSEKEVAILVAQSHNFGWIKFRKEFCEKTTKYTDREFHLMTIYPQLGA
;
A
#
# COMPACT_ATOMS: atom_id res chain seq x y z
N MET A 1 7.86 -14.36 1.98
CA MET A 1 7.70 -14.05 0.52
C MET A 1 6.40 -14.57 -0.09
N LYS A 2 6.03 -15.86 0.04
CA LYS A 2 4.79 -16.42 -0.58
C LYS A 2 3.51 -15.65 -0.21
N THR A 3 3.35 -15.27 1.06
CA THR A 3 2.18 -14.50 1.56
C THR A 3 2.10 -13.08 1.00
N ILE A 4 3.24 -12.37 0.90
CA ILE A 4 3.26 -11.00 0.36
C ILE A 4 2.92 -11.01 -1.12
N ASN A 5 3.46 -11.96 -1.89
CA ASN A 5 3.13 -12.09 -3.30
C ASN A 5 1.64 -12.36 -3.54
N GLN A 6 1.02 -13.17 -2.67
CA GLN A 6 -0.43 -13.43 -2.72
C GLN A 6 -1.24 -12.16 -2.40
N LEU A 7 -0.86 -11.44 -1.34
CA LEU A 7 -1.55 -10.20 -0.95
C LEU A 7 -1.40 -9.09 -1.99
N THR A 8 -0.22 -8.97 -2.62
CA THR A 8 0.00 -8.05 -3.74
C THR A 8 -0.88 -8.42 -4.94
N ALA A 9 -1.00 -9.71 -5.27
CA ALA A 9 -1.90 -10.16 -6.33
C ALA A 9 -3.37 -9.84 -6.00
N SER A 10 -3.81 -10.11 -4.77
CA SER A 10 -5.15 -9.76 -4.30
C SER A 10 -5.42 -8.25 -4.35
N LEU A 11 -4.46 -7.42 -3.94
CA LEU A 11 -4.60 -5.97 -4.03
C LEU A 11 -4.70 -5.52 -5.49
N LYS A 12 -3.89 -6.11 -6.39
CA LYS A 12 -3.90 -5.78 -7.83
C LYS A 12 -5.22 -6.14 -8.52
N GLU A 13 -5.83 -7.27 -8.15
CA GLU A 13 -7.14 -7.69 -8.66
C GLU A 13 -8.28 -6.82 -8.11
N HIS A 14 -8.25 -6.59 -6.79
CA HIS A 14 -9.32 -5.87 -6.09
C HIS A 14 -9.28 -4.36 -6.37
N SER A 15 -8.10 -3.75 -6.28
CA SER A 15 -7.89 -2.31 -6.40
C SER A 15 -6.62 -1.96 -7.20
N PRO A 16 -6.70 -2.01 -8.54
CA PRO A 16 -5.58 -1.68 -9.43
C PRO A 16 -4.91 -0.33 -9.14
N LEU A 17 -5.68 0.73 -8.85
CA LEU A 17 -5.11 2.05 -8.56
C LEU A 17 -4.27 2.05 -7.28
N LYS A 18 -4.69 1.33 -6.24
CA LYS A 18 -3.92 1.22 -4.99
C LYS A 18 -2.70 0.33 -5.15
N ALA A 19 -2.78 -0.72 -5.98
CA ALA A 19 -1.63 -1.54 -6.32
C ALA A 19 -0.55 -0.72 -7.08
N ALA A 20 -0.94 0.04 -8.11
CA ALA A 20 -0.02 0.90 -8.85
C ALA A 20 0.62 2.00 -7.98
N HIS A 21 -0.17 2.59 -7.06
CA HIS A 21 0.35 3.51 -6.06
C HIS A 21 1.39 2.84 -5.16
N THR A 22 1.12 1.62 -4.70
CA THR A 22 2.04 0.84 -3.85
C THR A 22 3.37 0.57 -4.56
N GLU A 23 3.33 0.18 -5.84
CA GLU A 23 4.54 0.00 -6.65
C GLU A 23 5.37 1.30 -6.73
N SER A 24 4.70 2.44 -6.92
CA SER A 24 5.35 3.75 -6.95
C SER A 24 6.01 4.12 -5.61
N VAL A 25 5.32 3.84 -4.50
CA VAL A 25 5.85 4.07 -3.13
C VAL A 25 7.08 3.20 -2.88
N VAL A 26 7.06 1.93 -3.27
CA VAL A 26 8.20 1.02 -3.13
C VAL A 26 9.44 1.56 -3.87
N GLU A 27 9.27 2.07 -5.09
CA GLU A 27 10.37 2.67 -5.85
C GLU A 27 10.91 3.96 -5.20
N ILE A 28 10.03 4.78 -4.62
CA ILE A 28 10.44 5.96 -3.85
C ILE A 28 11.22 5.54 -2.59
N VAL A 29 10.72 4.56 -1.84
CA VAL A 29 11.38 4.04 -0.62
C VAL A 29 12.76 3.51 -0.96
N LYS A 30 12.91 2.73 -2.05
CA LYS A 30 14.23 2.27 -2.52
C LYS A 30 15.20 3.42 -2.82
N LYS A 31 14.72 4.53 -3.40
CA LYS A 31 15.55 5.71 -3.67
C LYS A 31 15.97 6.42 -2.38
N VAL A 32 15.03 6.62 -1.45
CA VAL A 32 15.31 7.24 -0.14
C VAL A 32 16.32 6.40 0.65
N LEU A 33 16.13 5.08 0.71
CA LEU A 33 17.03 4.15 1.43
C LEU A 33 18.45 4.08 0.86
N LYS A 34 18.69 4.52 -0.39
CA LYS A 34 20.05 4.63 -0.95
C LYS A 34 20.83 5.79 -0.34
N GLU A 35 20.13 6.88 -0.01
CA GLU A 35 20.73 8.08 0.58
C GLU A 35 20.84 7.99 2.11
N MET A 36 20.18 7.01 2.72
CA MET A 36 20.19 6.80 4.17
C MET A 36 21.30 5.84 4.60
N ASN A 37 21.97 6.16 5.71
CA ASN A 37 22.90 5.26 6.38
C ASN A 37 22.15 4.23 7.25
N VAL A 38 21.45 3.29 6.59
CA VAL A 38 20.72 2.19 7.22
C VAL A 38 21.29 0.85 6.79
N THR A 39 21.18 -0.14 7.68
CA THR A 39 21.64 -1.51 7.46
C THR A 39 20.81 -2.23 6.39
N SER A 40 21.37 -3.30 5.81
CA SER A 40 20.66 -4.11 4.81
C SER A 40 19.36 -4.70 5.34
N SER A 41 19.30 -5.10 6.61
CA SER A 41 18.08 -5.62 7.24
C SER A 41 17.00 -4.55 7.39
N GLU A 42 17.37 -3.32 7.80
CA GLU A 42 16.44 -2.20 7.87
C GLU A 42 15.89 -1.84 6.47
N LYS A 43 16.73 -1.90 5.44
CA LYS A 43 16.30 -1.70 4.05
C LYS A 43 15.27 -2.73 3.62
N GLU A 44 15.52 -4.00 3.95
CA GLU A 44 14.58 -5.09 3.63
C GLU A 44 13.24 -4.88 4.34
N VAL A 45 13.25 -4.60 5.64
CA VAL A 45 12.03 -4.34 6.42
C VAL A 45 11.26 -3.15 5.85
N ALA A 46 11.93 -2.04 5.54
CA ALA A 46 11.28 -0.86 4.98
C ALA A 46 10.64 -1.14 3.62
N ILE A 47 11.30 -1.92 2.75
CA ILE A 47 10.74 -2.34 1.46
C ILE A 47 9.52 -3.25 1.67
N LEU A 48 9.59 -4.20 2.62
CA LEU A 48 8.47 -5.09 2.92
C LEU A 48 7.26 -4.32 3.45
N VAL A 49 7.46 -3.37 4.35
CA VAL A 49 6.40 -2.48 4.86
C VAL A 49 5.82 -1.64 3.73
N ALA A 50 6.66 -1.08 2.86
CA ALA A 50 6.20 -0.34 1.69
C ALA A 50 5.37 -1.20 0.73
N GLN A 51 5.70 -2.49 0.57
CA GLN A 51 4.92 -3.42 -0.24
C GLN A 51 3.57 -3.77 0.39
N SER A 52 3.47 -3.79 1.73
CA SER A 52 2.28 -4.28 2.42
C SER A 52 1.33 -3.19 2.95
N HIS A 53 1.77 -1.93 3.04
CA HIS A 53 1.02 -0.89 3.74
C HIS A 53 -0.42 -0.68 3.24
N ASN A 54 -0.70 -0.95 1.96
CA ASN A 54 -2.02 -0.77 1.37
C ASN A 54 -2.92 -2.02 1.38
N PHE A 55 -2.52 -3.14 2.00
CA PHE A 55 -3.34 -4.36 1.95
C PHE A 55 -4.72 -4.23 2.62
N GLY A 56 -4.86 -3.33 3.60
CA GLY A 56 -6.16 -3.06 4.23
C GLY A 56 -7.23 -2.50 3.28
N TRP A 57 -6.85 -1.96 2.11
CA TRP A 57 -7.80 -1.52 1.08
C TRP A 57 -8.68 -2.65 0.52
N ILE A 58 -8.26 -3.91 0.66
CA ILE A 58 -9.03 -5.09 0.25
C ILE A 58 -10.33 -5.22 1.07
N LYS A 59 -10.43 -4.55 2.23
CA LYS A 59 -11.64 -4.57 3.07
C LYS A 59 -12.72 -3.58 2.63
N PHE A 60 -12.41 -2.62 1.77
CA PHE A 60 -13.40 -1.69 1.24
C PHE A 60 -13.99 -2.19 -0.08
N ARG A 61 -15.04 -1.53 -0.54
CA ARG A 61 -15.62 -1.82 -1.86
C ARG A 61 -14.69 -1.33 -2.97
N LYS A 62 -14.59 -2.08 -4.07
CA LYS A 62 -13.76 -1.74 -5.24
C LYS A 62 -14.04 -0.35 -5.78
N GLU A 63 -15.30 0.07 -5.85
CA GLU A 63 -15.70 1.39 -6.36
C GLU A 63 -15.15 2.53 -5.50
N PHE A 64 -15.05 2.31 -4.18
CA PHE A 64 -14.46 3.27 -3.27
C PHE A 64 -12.94 3.36 -3.47
N CYS A 65 -12.27 2.21 -3.61
CA CYS A 65 -10.83 2.18 -3.81
C CYS A 65 -10.40 2.76 -5.15
N GLU A 66 -11.22 2.56 -6.19
CA GLU A 66 -10.94 3.01 -7.56
C GLU A 66 -11.54 4.40 -7.89
N LYS A 67 -12.02 5.12 -6.87
CA LYS A 67 -12.56 6.46 -7.03
C LYS A 67 -11.46 7.44 -7.43
N THR A 68 -11.63 8.08 -8.59
CA THR A 68 -10.74 9.13 -9.12
C THR A 68 -11.27 10.55 -8.88
N THR A 69 -12.53 10.67 -8.45
CA THR A 69 -13.14 11.94 -8.06
C THR A 69 -12.85 12.27 -6.61
N LYS A 70 -13.10 13.52 -6.21
CA LYS A 70 -12.90 13.97 -4.83
C LYS A 70 -13.74 13.13 -3.86
N TYR A 71 -13.12 12.65 -2.78
CA TYR A 71 -13.83 12.04 -1.68
C TYR A 71 -14.61 13.10 -0.90
N THR A 72 -15.81 12.73 -0.45
CA THR A 72 -16.56 13.47 0.57
C THR A 72 -15.85 13.36 1.92
N ASP A 73 -16.19 14.23 2.88
CA ASP A 73 -15.57 14.20 4.21
C ASP A 73 -15.78 12.86 4.93
N ARG A 74 -16.97 12.26 4.76
CA ARG A 74 -17.29 10.93 5.31
C ARG A 74 -16.41 9.85 4.68
N GLU A 75 -16.28 9.86 3.37
CA GLU A 75 -15.43 8.94 2.63
C GLU A 75 -13.95 9.11 3.00
N PHE A 76 -13.50 10.36 3.18
CA PHE A 76 -12.15 10.65 3.62
C PHE A 76 -11.88 10.08 5.02
N HIS A 77 -12.82 10.25 5.96
CA HIS A 77 -12.72 9.63 7.28
C HIS A 77 -12.72 8.09 7.21
N LEU A 78 -13.51 7.50 6.31
CA LEU A 78 -13.47 6.05 6.07
C LEU A 78 -12.13 5.60 5.49
N MET A 79 -11.47 6.41 4.68
CA MET A 79 -10.15 6.07 4.15
C MET A 79 -9.11 5.96 5.27
N THR A 80 -9.18 6.78 6.34
CA THR A 80 -8.09 6.81 7.34
C THR A 80 -7.91 5.52 8.14
N ILE A 81 -8.88 4.60 8.12
CA ILE A 81 -8.80 3.33 8.85
C ILE A 81 -8.16 2.19 8.06
N TYR A 82 -7.87 2.37 6.76
CA TYR A 82 -7.26 1.32 5.93
C TYR A 82 -5.97 0.72 6.53
N PRO A 83 -5.07 1.50 7.18
CA PRO A 83 -3.87 0.92 7.76
C PRO A 83 -4.18 -0.06 8.89
N GLN A 84 -5.19 0.25 9.73
CA GLN A 84 -5.62 -0.60 10.84
C GLN A 84 -6.28 -1.89 10.35
N LEU A 85 -7.00 -1.83 9.23
CA LEU A 85 -7.65 -3.01 8.63
C LEU A 85 -6.67 -3.98 7.96
N GLY A 86 -5.44 -3.53 7.68
CA GLY A 86 -4.38 -4.31 7.05
C GLY A 86 -3.28 -4.79 8.01
N ALA A 87 -3.28 -4.34 9.26
CA ALA A 87 -2.37 -4.77 10.32
C ALA A 87 -2.76 -6.15 10.86
#